data_AF-A0A918F191-F1
#
_entry.id   AF-A0A918F191-F1
#
_cell.length_a   1.000
_cell.length_b   1.000
_cell.length_c   1.000
_cell.angle_alpha   90.00
_cell.angle_beta   90.00
_cell.angle_gamma   90.00
#
_symmetry.space_group_name_H-M   'P 1'
#
loop_
_entity.id
_entity.type
_entity.pdbx_description
1 polymer ?
#
loop_
_entity_poly.entity_id
_entity_poly.type
_entity_poly.pdbx_seq_one_letter_code
_entity_poly.pdbx_strand_id
1 'polypeptide(L)' 'MHVSSLETEWVIDTAAPYHATPCKDYFSTYKTGDFGTVMMENLSFSKIAGIGDVRIKTSVGCTMVLKDV' A
#
# COMPACT_ATOMS: atom_id res chain seq x y z
N MET A 1 -18.62 -20.46 13.39
CA MET A 1 -18.16 -19.06 13.43
C MET A 1 -17.01 -18.97 12.44
N HIS A 2 -17.19 -18.25 11.34
CA HIS A 2 -16.14 -18.07 10.33
C HIS A 2 -15.14 -17.07 10.92
N VAL A 3 -13.99 -17.57 11.39
CA VAL A 3 -12.86 -16.73 11.75
C VAL A 3 -12.29 -16.27 10.42
N SER A 4 -12.75 -15.13 9.92
CA SER A 4 -12.08 -14.45 8.82
C SER A 4 -10.69 -14.09 9.33
N SER A 5 -9.69 -14.90 8.99
CA SER A 5 -8.33 -14.38 8.89
C SER A 5 -8.42 -13.10 8.07
N LEU A 6 -7.81 -12.01 8.54
CA LEU A 6 -7.68 -10.75 7.82
C LEU A 6 -7.03 -11.03 6.45
N GLU A 7 -7.85 -11.41 5.47
CA GLU A 7 -7.40 -11.68 4.12
C GLU A 7 -7.09 -10.31 3.54
N THR A 8 -5.80 -9.97 3.57
CA THR A 8 -5.32 -8.70 3.03
C THR A 8 -5.38 -8.82 1.52
N GLU A 9 -6.46 -8.32 0.95
CA GLU A 9 -6.65 -8.29 -0.49
C GLU A 9 -5.93 -7.06 -1.07
N TRP A 10 -5.00 -7.30 -1.99
CA TRP A 10 -4.36 -6.24 -2.78
C TRP A 10 -5.01 -6.23 -4.15
N VAL A 11 -5.50 -5.07 -4.58
CA VAL A 11 -6.03 -4.87 -5.92
C VAL A 11 -4.94 -4.29 -6.81
N ILE A 12 -4.69 -4.92 -7.95
CA ILE A 12 -3.80 -4.36 -8.98
C ILE A 12 -4.64 -3.45 -9.86
N ASP A 13 -4.44 -2.15 -9.72
CA ASP A 13 -5.04 -1.13 -10.57
C ASP A 13 -3.98 -0.53 -11.51
N THR A 14 -4.10 -0.82 -12.80
CA THR A 14 -3.19 -0.29 -13.82
C THR A 14 -3.41 1.18 -14.14
N ALA A 15 -4.55 1.76 -13.74
CA ALA A 15 -4.85 3.18 -13.92
C ALA A 15 -4.32 4.04 -12.76
N ALA A 16 -3.97 3.43 -11.63
CA ALA A 16 -3.41 4.13 -10.49
C ALA A 16 -1.91 4.42 -10.68
N PRO A 17 -1.47 5.70 -10.64
CA PRO A 17 -0.04 6.03 -10.75
C PRO A 17 0.75 5.78 -9.45
N TYR A 18 0.06 5.55 -8.32
CA TYR A 18 0.66 5.33 -7.01
C TYR A 18 0.05 4.10 -6.35
N HIS A 19 0.86 3.38 -5.58
CA HIS A 19 0.39 2.34 -4.67
C HIS A 19 0.16 2.97 -3.29
N ALA A 20 -0.86 2.52 -2.57
CA ALA A 20 -1.13 2.99 -1.22
C ALA A 20 -1.78 1.89 -0.37
N THR A 21 -1.61 1.96 0.94
CA THR A 21 -2.31 1.10 1.91
C THR A 21 -2.68 1.89 3.16
N PRO A 22 -3.86 1.66 3.76
CA PRO A 22 -4.20 2.26 5.04
C PRO A 22 -3.45 1.64 6.22
N CYS A 23 -2.76 0.49 6.02
CA CYS A 23 -2.12 -0.26 7.09
C CYS A 23 -0.62 0.00 7.15
N LYS A 24 -0.19 0.77 8.15
CA LYS A 24 1.23 1.07 8.41
C LYS A 24 2.06 -0.18 8.75
N ASP A 25 1.45 -1.20 9.32
CA ASP A 25 2.17 -2.39 9.79
C ASP A 25 2.67 -3.29 8.65
N TYR A 26 2.26 -3.04 7.41
CA TYR A 26 2.74 -3.77 6.23
C TYR A 26 4.12 -3.33 5.74
N PHE A 27 4.60 -2.20 6.24
CA PHE A 27 5.85 -1.62 5.81
C PHE A 27 7.04 -2.16 6.59
N SER A 28 8.08 -2.56 5.85
CA SER A 28 9.35 -2.99 6.44
C SER A 28 10.35 -1.85 6.66
N THR A 29 10.17 -0.73 5.96
CA THR A 29 11.08 0.43 5.98
C THR A 29 10.35 1.75 6.17
N TYR A 30 9.18 1.73 6.83
CA TYR A 30 8.32 2.90 6.99
C TYR A 30 9.06 4.10 7.58
N LYS A 31 9.03 5.22 6.86
CA LYS A 31 9.51 6.51 7.33
C LYS A 31 8.42 7.55 7.19
N THR A 32 8.24 8.34 8.23
CA THR A 32 7.42 9.57 8.18
C THR A 32 8.26 10.71 7.63
N GLY A 33 7.63 11.67 6.97
CA GLY A 33 8.31 12.83 6.41
C GLY A 33 7.35 13.67 5.59
N ASP A 34 7.81 14.83 5.14
CA ASP A 34 7.08 15.61 4.14
C ASP A 34 7.40 15.06 2.75
N PHE A 35 6.49 14.25 2.23
CA PHE A 35 6.57 13.68 0.88
C PHE A 35 5.59 14.34 -0.09
N GLY A 36 4.90 15.40 0.34
CA GLY A 36 3.88 16.08 -0.43
C GLY A 36 2.51 15.41 -0.40
N THR A 37 1.77 15.56 -1.50
CA THR A 37 0.37 15.16 -1.63
C THR A 37 0.13 14.39 -2.93
N VAL A 38 -0.77 13.42 -2.89
CA VAL A 38 -1.27 12.70 -4.07
C VAL A 38 -2.63 13.27 -4.48
N MET A 39 -2.81 13.47 -5.80
CA MET A 39 -4.13 13.76 -6.37
C MET A 39 -4.90 12.45 -6.51
N MET A 40 -6.07 12.39 -5.89
CA MET A 40 -6.99 11.27 -5.93
C MET A 40 -7.87 11.35 -7.19
N GLU A 41 -8.52 10.24 -7.55
CA GLU A 41 -9.43 10.17 -8.71
C GLU A 41 -10.55 11.22 -8.64
N ASN A 42 -11.07 11.49 -7.45
CA ASN A 42 -12.12 12.50 -7.21
C ASN A 42 -11.60 13.95 -7.19
N LEU A 43 -10.41 14.22 -7.75
CA LEU A 43 -9.73 15.53 -7.80
C LEU A 43 -9.38 16.12 -6.43
N SER A 44 -9.56 15.37 -5.34
CA SER A 44 -9.08 15.78 -4.02
C SER A 44 -7.58 15.51 -3.87
N PHE A 45 -6.95 16.15 -2.89
CA PHE A 45 -5.55 15.93 -2.55
C PHE A 45 -5.45 15.31 -1.16
N SER A 46 -4.59 14.31 -1.01
CA SER A 46 -4.30 13.67 0.28
C SER A 46 -2.82 13.79 0.60
N LYS A 47 -2.49 14.10 1.86
CA LYS A 47 -1.09 14.13 2.33
C LYS A 47 -0.55 12.72 2.46
N ILE A 48 0.70 12.53 2.02
CA ILE A 48 1.41 11.28 2.22
C ILE A 48 1.90 11.23 3.67
N ALA A 49 1.39 10.27 4.45
CA ALA A 49 1.75 10.14 5.87
C ALA A 49 3.15 9.56 6.08
N GLY A 50 3.60 8.72 5.16
CA GLY A 50 4.92 8.10 5.16
C GLY A 50 5.09 7.21 3.94
N ILE A 51 6.33 6.79 3.71
CA ILE A 51 6.71 5.95 2.57
C ILE A 51 7.51 4.75 3.08
N GLY A 52 7.37 3.59 2.43
CA GLY A 52 8.28 2.46 2.64
C GLY A 52 8.05 1.26 1.73
N ASP A 53 8.78 0.19 2.01
CA ASP A 53 8.72 -1.05 1.22
C ASP A 53 7.70 -2.03 1.82
N VAL A 54 6.83 -2.55 0.97
CA VAL A 54 5.82 -3.57 1.31
C VAL A 54 6.16 -4.89 0.64
N ARG A 55 6.12 -5.99 1.40
CA ARG A 55 6.33 -7.35 0.87
C ARG A 55 4.99 -8.06 0.72
N ILE A 56 4.69 -8.49 -0.49
CA ILE A 56 3.48 -9.24 -0.82
C ILE A 56 3.88 -10.67 -1.18
N LYS A 57 3.26 -11.65 -0.50
CA LYS A 57 3.38 -13.05 -0.87
C LYS A 57 2.10 -13.49 -1.58
N THR A 58 2.23 -13.93 -2.82
CA THR A 58 1.08 -14.39 -3.62
C THR A 58 0.71 -15.83 -3.24
N SER A 59 -0.51 -16.24 -3.59
CA SER A 59 -1.01 -17.60 -3.36
C SER A 59 -0.18 -18.68 -4.05
N VAL A 60 0.51 -18.34 -5.16
CA VAL A 60 1.44 -19.24 -5.86
C VAL A 60 2.84 -19.27 -5.24
N GLY A 61 3.05 -18.60 -4.11
CA GLY A 61 4.31 -18.61 -3.36
C GLY A 61 5.36 -17.60 -3.83
N CYS A 62 5.06 -16.78 -4.86
CA CYS A 62 5.94 -15.71 -5.27
C CYS A 62 5.97 -14.59 -4.23
N THR A 63 7.14 -13.98 -4.03
CA THR A 63 7.29 -12.80 -3.19
C THR A 63 7.62 -11.60 -4.06
N MET A 64 6.86 -10.52 -3.91
CA MET A 64 7.07 -9.25 -4.56
C MET A 64 7.36 -8.18 -3.52
N VAL A 65 8.25 -7.24 -3.85
CA VAL A 65 8.52 -6.08 -3.01
C VAL A 65 8.06 -4.85 -3.77
N LEU A 66 7.05 -4.17 -3.24
CA LEU A 66 6.67 -2.84 -3.69
C LEU A 66 7.58 -1.85 -2.96
N LYS A 67 8.25 -1.00 -3.73
CA LYS A 67 9.12 0.04 -3.19
C LYS A 67 8.39 1.36 -3.14
N ASP A 68 8.69 2.13 -2.10
CA ASP A 68 8.17 3.48 -1.92
C ASP A 68 6.62 3.58 -2.05
N VAL A 69 5.91 2.66 -1.42
CA VAL A 69 4.44 2.70 -1.20
C VAL A 69 4.10 3.76 -0.14
#